data_AF-A0A2N0EQR1-F1
#
_entry.id   AF-A0A2N0EQR1-F1
#
_cell.length_a   1.000
_cell.length_b   1.000
_cell.length_c   1.000
_cell.angle_alpha   90.00
_cell.angle_beta   90.00
_cell.angle_gamma   90.00
#
_symmetry.space_group_name_H-M   'P 1'
#
loop_
_entity.id
_entity.type
_entity.pdbx_description
1 polymer ?
#
loop_
_entity_poly.entity_id
_entity_poly.type
_entity_poly.pdbx_seq_one_letter_code
_entity_poly.pdbx_strand_id
1 'polypeptide(L)'
;MKKITVLLLLALLLVPKAQAQDKGAGIVAAVAGLAAIGGAIVAVEQMKEQAELKATEWVLNYQPEMTSFSLKTLDFDGKKGKDMSATSLITYKIQEFQLAEKPELDGKKFVLFGFTSYGWVNEYGVDFSKVRWMIIDAEEWLNMMAVYVKTASSERDEASIKERLRNGKIVNRGVKERFDTTINFYKMEGDMYTVRNYNDAMKFVYNERTLGIYLKETQNLVQIGRDDIIKIHDFFYGED
;
A
#
# COMPACT_ATOMS: atom_id res chain seq x y z
N MET A 1 18.98 60.96 -34.38
CA MET A 1 18.50 60.97 -32.99
C MET A 1 17.61 59.76 -32.58
N LYS A 2 17.30 58.79 -33.46
CA LYS A 2 16.46 57.62 -33.10
C LYS A 2 17.22 56.36 -32.65
N LYS A 3 18.56 56.39 -32.58
CA LYS A 3 19.38 55.21 -32.19
C LYS A 3 19.96 55.27 -30.77
N ILE A 4 19.84 56.40 -30.06
CA ILE A 4 20.34 56.53 -28.68
C ILE A 4 19.24 56.23 -27.65
N THR A 5 17.96 56.47 -27.99
CA THR A 5 16.83 56.15 -27.11
C THR A 5 16.53 54.65 -26.98
N VAL A 6 16.98 53.82 -27.93
CA VAL A 6 16.77 52.36 -27.86
C VAL A 6 17.80 51.68 -26.95
N LEU A 7 19.00 52.28 -26.78
CA LEU A 7 20.02 51.70 -25.90
C LEU A 7 19.70 51.89 -24.41
N LEU A 8 19.02 52.99 -24.03
CA LEU A 8 18.64 53.22 -22.63
C LEU A 8 17.46 52.33 -22.18
N LEU A 9 16.60 51.87 -23.11
CA LEU A 9 15.51 50.95 -22.80
C LEU A 9 15.97 49.50 -22.65
N LEU A 10 17.11 49.12 -23.23
CA LEU A 10 17.65 47.76 -23.07
C LEU A 10 18.44 47.56 -21.76
N ALA A 11 18.99 48.62 -21.17
CA ALA A 11 19.76 48.53 -19.93
C ALA A 11 18.89 48.35 -18.66
N LEU A 12 17.60 48.69 -18.70
CA LEU A 12 16.66 48.53 -17.59
C LEU A 12 16.12 47.09 -17.45
N LEU A 13 16.37 46.21 -18.42
CA LEU A 13 15.96 44.80 -18.38
C LEU A 13 17.01 43.87 -17.77
N LEU A 14 18.18 44.41 -17.38
CA LEU A 14 19.30 43.64 -16.81
C LEU A 14 19.55 43.92 -15.32
N VAL A 15 18.62 44.59 -14.62
CA VAL A 15 18.69 44.68 -13.15
C VAL A 15 17.94 43.48 -12.56
N PRO A 16 18.63 42.46 -12.01
CA PRO A 16 17.95 41.46 -11.21
C PRO A 16 17.32 42.15 -10.01
N LYS A 17 16.03 41.87 -9.75
CA LYS A 17 15.40 42.26 -8.49
C LYS A 17 16.21 41.64 -7.36
N ALA A 18 16.92 42.47 -6.61
CA ALA A 18 17.50 42.11 -5.34
C ALA A 18 16.34 41.82 -4.37
N GLN A 19 15.89 40.57 -4.28
CA GLN A 19 15.37 40.04 -3.03
C GLN A 19 16.58 39.60 -2.20
N ALA A 20 16.95 40.47 -1.27
CA ALA A 20 17.78 40.06 -0.15
C ALA A 20 16.96 39.10 0.73
N GLN A 21 17.10 37.80 0.49
CA GLN A 21 16.90 36.78 1.52
C GLN A 21 18.12 35.87 1.49
N ASP A 22 19.10 36.27 2.29
CA ASP A 22 20.24 35.45 2.65
C ASP A 22 19.78 34.41 3.68
N LYS A 23 19.60 33.17 3.23
CA LYS A 23 20.26 31.94 3.72
C LYS A 23 19.51 30.69 3.23
N GLY A 24 20.15 29.94 2.31
CA GLY A 24 19.89 28.51 2.14
C GLY A 24 19.38 28.00 0.79
N ALA A 25 20.06 28.37 -0.30
CA ALA A 25 20.30 27.63 -1.55
C ALA A 25 19.32 26.51 -2.01
N GLY A 26 18.80 26.65 -3.24
CA GLY A 26 18.68 25.51 -4.15
C GLY A 26 17.38 25.28 -4.92
N ILE A 27 16.58 26.30 -5.24
CA ILE A 27 15.44 26.12 -6.17
C ILE A 27 15.94 26.33 -7.60
N VAL A 28 16.44 25.28 -8.25
CA VAL A 28 16.68 25.27 -9.69
C VAL A 28 16.22 23.94 -10.30
N ALA A 29 15.11 24.05 -11.02
CA ALA A 29 14.73 23.30 -12.23
C ALA A 29 14.80 21.76 -12.24
N ALA A 30 13.65 21.12 -11.98
CA ALA A 30 13.16 20.02 -12.81
C ALA A 30 11.64 19.84 -12.60
N VAL A 31 10.88 20.06 -13.67
CA VAL A 31 9.51 19.54 -13.96
C VAL A 31 8.41 19.77 -12.90
N ALA A 32 7.52 20.72 -13.22
CA ALA A 32 6.11 20.79 -12.85
C ALA A 32 5.73 20.63 -11.35
N GLY A 33 6.02 21.70 -10.59
CA GLY A 33 5.06 22.31 -9.68
C GLY A 33 4.60 21.50 -8.47
N LEU A 34 5.24 21.72 -7.32
CA LEU A 34 4.60 21.86 -6.01
C LEU A 34 5.68 22.13 -4.95
N ALA A 35 5.68 23.34 -4.40
CA ALA A 35 6.01 23.57 -2.99
C ALA A 35 6.04 25.07 -2.70
N ALA A 36 4.87 25.63 -2.38
CA ALA A 36 4.81 26.77 -1.50
C ALA A 36 3.51 26.72 -0.70
N ILE A 37 3.65 26.34 0.58
CA ILE A 37 2.66 26.53 1.65
C ILE A 37 1.45 25.57 1.53
N GLY A 38 1.55 24.38 2.14
CA GLY A 38 0.49 23.34 2.17
C GLY A 38 0.90 21.93 1.67
N GLY A 39 2.19 21.73 1.35
CA GLY A 39 2.67 20.65 0.47
C GLY A 39 2.54 19.19 0.95
N ALA A 40 2.32 18.91 2.24
CA ALA A 40 2.29 17.51 2.70
C ALA A 40 1.02 16.76 2.27
N ILE A 41 -0.15 17.41 2.29
CA ILE A 41 -1.43 16.76 1.92
C ILE A 41 -1.51 16.60 0.39
N VAL A 42 -1.12 17.64 -0.35
CA VAL A 42 -1.15 17.59 -1.83
C VAL A 42 -0.17 16.53 -2.36
N ALA A 43 1.01 16.39 -1.74
CA ALA A 43 1.97 15.36 -2.13
C ALA A 43 1.43 13.93 -1.90
N VAL A 44 0.71 13.68 -0.79
CA VAL A 44 0.14 12.35 -0.51
C VAL A 44 -0.94 11.97 -1.53
N GLU A 45 -1.81 12.91 -1.90
CA GLU A 45 -2.84 12.64 -2.91
C GLU A 45 -2.23 12.32 -4.28
N GLN A 46 -1.20 13.08 -4.70
CA GLN A 46 -0.48 12.80 -5.94
C GLN A 46 0.24 11.45 -5.92
N MET A 47 0.85 11.09 -4.78
CA MET A 47 1.47 9.79 -4.61
C MET A 47 0.44 8.66 -4.71
N LYS A 48 -0.76 8.86 -4.16
CA LYS A 48 -1.88 7.92 -4.28
C LYS A 48 -2.32 7.78 -5.74
N GLU A 49 -2.55 8.89 -6.44
CA GLU A 49 -2.91 8.89 -7.87
C GLU A 49 -1.86 8.15 -8.71
N GLN A 50 -0.57 8.43 -8.49
CA GLN A 50 0.52 7.75 -9.18
C GLN A 50 0.56 6.26 -8.87
N ALA A 51 0.33 5.88 -7.61
CA ALA A 51 0.28 4.50 -7.18
C ALA A 51 -0.88 3.73 -7.79
N GLU A 52 -2.07 4.34 -7.85
CA GLU A 52 -3.26 3.76 -8.49
C GLU A 52 -3.04 3.61 -10.00
N LEU A 53 -2.43 4.61 -10.65
CA LEU A 53 -2.06 4.53 -12.06
C LEU A 53 -1.11 3.36 -12.33
N LYS A 54 -0.04 3.20 -11.55
CA LYS A 54 0.91 2.09 -11.74
C LYS A 54 0.34 0.72 -11.43
N ALA A 55 -0.53 0.61 -10.43
CA ALA A 55 -1.27 -0.61 -10.17
C ALA A 55 -2.23 -0.94 -11.33
N THR A 56 -2.89 0.06 -11.90
CA THR A 56 -3.76 -0.10 -13.08
C THR A 56 -2.96 -0.58 -14.30
N GLU A 57 -1.82 0.05 -14.59
CA GLU A 57 -0.90 -0.41 -15.65
C GLU A 57 -0.47 -1.87 -15.42
N TRP A 58 -0.20 -2.27 -14.17
CA TRP A 58 0.11 -3.66 -13.85
C TRP A 58 -1.06 -4.59 -14.18
N VAL A 59 -2.28 -4.27 -13.74
CA VAL A 59 -3.49 -5.07 -14.05
C VAL A 59 -3.66 -5.22 -15.55
N LEU A 60 -3.55 -4.15 -16.33
CA LEU A 60 -3.69 -4.20 -17.79
C LEU A 60 -2.65 -5.09 -18.49
N ASN A 61 -1.43 -5.17 -17.93
CA ASN A 61 -0.35 -5.97 -18.51
C ASN A 61 -0.39 -7.45 -18.10
N TYR A 62 -0.91 -7.76 -16.90
CA TYR A 62 -0.80 -9.09 -16.29
C TYR A 62 -2.14 -9.79 -16.03
N GLN A 63 -3.26 -9.09 -16.17
CA GLN A 63 -4.64 -9.61 -16.09
C GLN A 63 -5.45 -9.13 -17.31
N PRO A 64 -5.01 -9.40 -18.55
CA PRO A 64 -5.65 -8.87 -19.76
C PRO A 64 -7.12 -9.30 -19.95
N GLU A 65 -7.56 -10.35 -19.27
CA GLU A 65 -8.94 -10.80 -19.21
C GLU A 65 -9.87 -9.91 -18.37
N MET A 66 -9.31 -9.11 -17.47
CA MET A 66 -10.06 -8.19 -16.62
C MET A 66 -10.45 -6.94 -17.40
N THR A 67 -11.69 -6.90 -17.91
CA THR A 67 -12.15 -5.86 -18.85
C THR A 67 -12.84 -4.66 -18.20
N SER A 68 -13.38 -4.80 -16.99
CA SER A 68 -14.10 -3.74 -16.27
C SER A 68 -13.87 -3.91 -14.78
N PHE A 69 -13.12 -2.98 -14.17
CA PHE A 69 -12.73 -3.06 -12.77
C PHE A 69 -12.55 -1.68 -12.13
N SER A 70 -12.81 -1.62 -10.83
CA SER A 70 -12.46 -0.52 -9.94
C SER A 70 -11.14 -0.85 -9.25
N LEU A 71 -10.27 0.14 -9.07
CA LEU A 71 -9.01 0.01 -8.34
C LEU A 71 -8.86 1.17 -7.37
N LYS A 72 -8.58 0.88 -6.09
CA LYS A 72 -8.37 1.89 -5.05
C LYS A 72 -7.30 1.49 -4.06
N THR A 73 -6.40 2.41 -3.72
CA THR A 73 -5.36 2.16 -2.71
C THR A 73 -5.92 2.14 -1.29
N LEU A 74 -5.44 1.22 -0.46
CA LEU A 74 -5.78 1.11 0.96
C LEU A 74 -4.75 1.77 1.88
N ASP A 75 -3.47 1.71 1.52
CA ASP A 75 -2.37 2.08 2.42
C ASP A 75 -2.17 3.59 2.59
N PHE A 76 -2.67 4.41 1.67
CA PHE A 76 -2.51 5.87 1.75
C PHE A 76 -3.65 6.60 2.47
N ASP A 77 -4.77 5.92 2.74
CA ASP A 77 -5.92 6.53 3.40
C ASP A 77 -5.57 6.87 4.87
N GLY A 78 -5.34 8.16 5.15
CA GLY A 78 -5.12 8.70 6.50
C GLY A 78 -3.67 8.67 7.01
N LYS A 79 -2.69 8.20 6.21
CA LYS A 79 -1.27 8.20 6.60
C LYS A 79 -0.60 9.55 6.28
N LYS A 80 0.34 9.99 7.12
CA LYS A 80 1.17 11.18 6.85
C LYS A 80 2.40 10.78 6.01
N GLY A 81 2.93 11.69 5.19
CA GLY A 81 4.08 11.41 4.30
C GLY A 81 5.30 10.78 4.98
N LYS A 82 5.60 11.13 6.24
CA LYS A 82 6.68 10.50 7.02
C LYS A 82 6.42 9.02 7.33
N ASP A 83 5.15 8.65 7.58
CA ASP A 83 4.73 7.29 7.91
C ASP A 83 4.79 6.40 6.66
N MET A 84 4.70 6.99 5.47
CA MET A 84 4.80 6.29 4.18
C MET A 84 6.22 5.81 3.86
N SER A 85 7.26 6.49 4.36
CA SER A 85 8.66 6.10 4.11
C SER A 85 9.05 4.73 4.72
N ALA A 86 8.29 4.30 5.73
CA ALA A 86 8.43 3.00 6.38
C ALA A 86 7.49 1.92 5.82
N THR A 87 6.64 2.26 4.85
CA THR A 87 5.69 1.33 4.25
C THR A 87 6.44 0.27 3.43
N SER A 88 6.32 -0.99 3.84
CA SER A 88 6.87 -2.18 3.14
C SER A 88 5.86 -2.90 2.24
N LEU A 89 4.61 -2.45 2.24
CA LEU A 89 3.53 -3.00 1.44
C LEU A 89 2.56 -1.89 1.06
N ILE A 90 2.26 -1.77 -0.23
CA ILE A 90 1.15 -0.95 -0.72
C ILE A 90 0.06 -1.91 -1.19
N THR A 91 -1.14 -1.75 -0.66
CA THR A 91 -2.29 -2.60 -0.94
C THR A 91 -3.35 -1.88 -1.75
N TYR A 92 -3.92 -2.56 -2.76
CA TYR A 92 -4.96 -2.02 -3.64
C TYR A 92 -6.15 -2.97 -3.64
N LYS A 93 -7.36 -2.44 -3.43
CA LYS A 93 -8.61 -3.16 -3.68
C LYS A 93 -8.91 -3.10 -5.16
N ILE A 94 -9.19 -4.25 -5.75
CA ILE A 94 -9.66 -4.38 -7.12
C ILE A 94 -11.00 -5.10 -7.08
N GLN A 95 -12.01 -4.56 -7.75
CA GLN A 95 -13.30 -5.22 -7.86
C GLN A 95 -13.85 -5.07 -9.27
N GLU A 96 -14.13 -6.20 -9.90
CA GLU A 96 -14.78 -6.23 -11.21
C GLU A 96 -16.22 -5.74 -11.12
N PHE A 97 -16.76 -5.28 -12.25
CA PHE A 97 -18.16 -4.89 -12.37
C PHE A 97 -18.66 -5.10 -13.80
N GLN A 98 -19.97 -5.12 -13.98
CA GLN A 98 -20.60 -5.15 -15.30
C GLN A 98 -20.92 -3.74 -15.81
N LEU A 99 -20.68 -3.50 -17.10
CA LEU A 99 -21.01 -2.22 -17.72
C LEU A 99 -22.53 -2.01 -17.72
N ALA A 100 -22.96 -0.94 -17.04
CA ALA A 100 -24.35 -0.49 -16.98
C ALA A 100 -24.39 1.05 -16.90
N GLU A 101 -25.57 1.65 -17.05
CA GLU A 101 -25.74 3.11 -16.89
C GLU A 101 -25.29 3.59 -15.49
N LYS A 102 -25.53 2.77 -14.48
CA LYS A 102 -25.03 2.92 -13.10
C LYS A 102 -24.41 1.60 -12.68
N PRO A 103 -23.10 1.39 -12.92
CA PRO A 103 -22.45 0.14 -12.57
C PRO A 103 -22.40 -0.01 -11.05
N GLU A 104 -22.69 -1.22 -10.58
CA GLU A 104 -22.53 -1.62 -9.18
C GLU A 104 -21.25 -2.45 -9.06
N LEU A 105 -20.53 -2.32 -7.94
CA LEU A 105 -19.34 -3.11 -7.68
C LEU A 105 -19.77 -4.46 -7.10
N ASP A 106 -20.14 -5.39 -7.97
CA ASP A 106 -20.73 -6.70 -7.62
C ASP A 106 -19.91 -7.90 -8.15
N GLY A 107 -18.84 -7.65 -8.90
CA GLY A 107 -17.99 -8.66 -9.50
C GLY A 107 -16.93 -9.24 -8.57
N LYS A 108 -16.00 -10.02 -9.15
CA LYS A 108 -14.93 -10.68 -8.41
C LYS A 108 -14.02 -9.65 -7.74
N LYS A 109 -13.70 -9.92 -6.48
CA LYS A 109 -12.83 -9.09 -5.64
C LYS A 109 -11.41 -9.65 -5.65
N PHE A 110 -10.43 -8.74 -5.67
CA PHE A 110 -9.01 -9.03 -5.54
C PHE A 110 -8.32 -7.97 -4.70
N VAL A 111 -7.20 -8.35 -4.09
CA VAL A 111 -6.27 -7.40 -3.48
C VAL A 111 -4.91 -7.57 -4.15
N LEU A 112 -4.37 -6.46 -4.64
CA LEU A 112 -3.02 -6.42 -5.20
C LEU A 112 -2.05 -5.94 -4.12
N PHE A 113 -1.04 -6.75 -3.85
CA PHE A 113 0.08 -6.42 -2.98
C PHE A 113 1.25 -5.92 -3.82
N GLY A 114 1.65 -4.66 -3.60
CA GLY A 114 2.90 -4.09 -4.09
C GLY A 114 3.93 -4.07 -2.96
N PHE A 115 4.79 -5.07 -2.89
CA PHE A 115 5.85 -5.14 -1.87
C PHE A 115 6.93 -4.10 -2.16
N THR A 116 7.22 -3.28 -1.16
CA THR A 116 8.25 -2.23 -1.18
C THR A 116 9.33 -2.53 -0.15
N SER A 117 10.51 -1.96 -0.35
CA SER A 117 11.58 -1.98 0.66
C SER A 117 11.77 -0.58 1.24
N TYR A 118 12.42 -0.51 2.40
CA TYR A 118 12.74 0.78 3.04
C TYR A 118 13.40 1.75 2.05
N GLY A 119 12.91 2.98 2.00
CA GLY A 119 13.41 4.04 1.13
C GLY A 119 12.86 4.03 -0.31
N TRP A 120 12.10 3.00 -0.71
CA TRP A 120 11.46 2.99 -2.04
C TRP A 120 10.22 3.87 -2.11
N VAL A 121 9.62 4.18 -0.97
CA VAL A 121 8.61 5.23 -0.81
C VAL A 121 9.28 6.39 -0.11
N ASN A 122 9.26 7.57 -0.72
CA ASN A 122 9.81 8.79 -0.13
C ASN A 122 9.01 10.01 -0.59
N GLU A 123 9.47 11.21 -0.23
CA GLU A 123 8.79 12.47 -0.56
C GLU A 123 8.67 12.74 -2.08
N TYR A 124 9.44 12.03 -2.91
CA TYR A 124 9.37 12.10 -4.37
C TYR A 124 8.47 11.04 -5.00
N GLY A 125 7.84 10.16 -4.21
CA GLY A 125 6.96 9.11 -4.70
C GLY A 125 7.45 7.69 -4.40
N VAL A 126 7.02 6.75 -5.23
CA VAL A 126 7.35 5.32 -5.11
C VAL A 126 8.20 4.88 -6.30
N ASP A 127 9.30 4.17 -6.03
CA ASP A 127 10.09 3.51 -7.07
C ASP A 127 9.43 2.18 -7.51
N PHE A 128 8.51 2.28 -8.45
CA PHE A 128 7.74 1.14 -8.97
C PHE A 128 8.58 0.12 -9.76
N SER A 129 9.78 0.50 -10.24
CA SER A 129 10.64 -0.42 -11.00
C SER A 129 11.12 -1.61 -10.19
N LYS A 130 11.07 -1.49 -8.85
CA LYS A 130 11.52 -2.52 -7.92
C LYS A 130 10.37 -3.23 -7.21
N VAL A 131 9.15 -2.70 -7.31
CA VAL A 131 7.96 -3.26 -6.65
C VAL A 131 7.72 -4.68 -7.14
N ARG A 132 7.54 -5.60 -6.19
CA ARG A 132 7.11 -6.97 -6.46
C ARG A 132 5.62 -7.05 -6.25
N TRP A 133 4.91 -7.52 -7.27
CA TRP A 133 3.46 -7.53 -7.30
C TRP A 133 2.92 -8.94 -7.05
N MET A 134 1.86 -9.05 -6.25
CA MET A 134 1.13 -10.29 -6.03
C MET A 134 -0.36 -9.99 -5.99
N ILE A 135 -1.11 -10.55 -6.95
CA ILE A 135 -2.57 -10.49 -6.94
C ILE A 135 -3.12 -11.63 -6.08
N ILE A 136 -4.08 -11.31 -5.22
CA ILE A 136 -4.67 -12.22 -4.25
C ILE A 136 -6.18 -12.16 -4.42
N ASP A 137 -6.82 -13.31 -4.62
CA ASP A 137 -8.28 -13.41 -4.55
C ASP A 137 -8.73 -13.91 -3.17
N ALA A 138 -10.04 -14.07 -2.99
CA ALA A 138 -10.60 -14.50 -1.71
C ALA A 138 -10.05 -15.85 -1.26
N GLU A 139 -9.87 -16.81 -2.16
CA GLU A 139 -9.37 -18.14 -1.81
C GLU A 139 -7.91 -18.09 -1.38
N GLU A 140 -7.06 -17.40 -2.15
CA GLU A 140 -5.66 -17.24 -1.80
C GLU A 140 -5.49 -16.46 -0.49
N TRP A 141 -6.29 -15.42 -0.27
CA TRP A 141 -6.31 -14.71 1.00
C TRP A 141 -6.63 -15.63 2.19
N LEU A 142 -7.63 -16.51 2.03
CA LEU A 142 -8.00 -17.47 3.05
C LEU A 142 -6.90 -18.51 3.31
N ASN A 143 -6.21 -18.97 2.27
CA ASN A 143 -5.04 -19.85 2.39
C ASN A 143 -3.92 -19.17 3.19
N MET A 144 -3.59 -17.93 2.85
CA MET A 144 -2.62 -17.10 3.55
C MET A 144 -2.99 -16.92 5.02
N MET A 145 -4.25 -16.56 5.31
CA MET A 145 -4.71 -16.38 6.69
C MET A 145 -4.74 -17.69 7.48
N ALA A 146 -5.05 -18.82 6.84
CA ALA A 146 -4.98 -20.12 7.49
C ALA A 146 -3.54 -20.45 7.91
N VAL A 147 -2.55 -20.18 7.05
CA VAL A 147 -1.12 -20.36 7.38
C VAL A 147 -0.71 -19.40 8.49
N TYR A 148 -1.16 -18.15 8.46
CA TYR A 148 -0.92 -17.20 9.54
C TYR A 148 -1.47 -17.71 10.89
N VAL A 149 -2.71 -18.18 10.93
CA VAL A 149 -3.32 -18.76 12.14
C VAL A 149 -2.56 -19.98 12.65
N LYS A 150 -2.10 -20.87 11.76
CA LYS A 150 -1.24 -22.02 12.13
C LYS A 150 0.15 -21.60 12.62
N THR A 151 0.59 -20.41 12.25
CA THR A 151 1.85 -19.81 12.73
C THR A 151 1.65 -19.15 14.09
N ALA A 152 0.48 -18.56 14.32
CA ALA A 152 0.16 -17.80 15.51
C ALA A 152 -0.53 -18.57 16.64
N SER A 153 -1.00 -19.79 16.41
CA SER A 153 -1.75 -20.58 17.40
C SER A 153 -1.31 -22.04 17.45
N SER A 154 -1.88 -22.81 18.38
CA SER A 154 -1.75 -24.27 18.41
C SER A 154 -2.67 -25.01 17.43
N GLU A 155 -3.58 -24.31 16.76
CA GLU A 155 -4.53 -24.93 15.82
C GLU A 155 -3.81 -25.43 14.57
N ARG A 156 -4.16 -26.64 14.12
CA ARG A 156 -3.51 -27.33 13.00
C ARG A 156 -4.51 -27.77 11.93
N ASP A 157 -5.78 -27.93 12.28
CA ASP A 157 -6.81 -28.32 11.32
C ASP A 157 -7.12 -27.16 10.38
N GLU A 158 -6.72 -27.29 9.13
CA GLU A 158 -6.93 -26.26 8.12
C GLU A 158 -8.41 -26.04 7.82
N ALA A 159 -9.20 -27.12 7.78
CA ALA A 159 -10.62 -27.02 7.43
C ALA A 159 -11.35 -26.21 8.50
N SER A 160 -11.13 -26.54 9.77
CA SER A 160 -11.67 -25.77 10.89
C SER A 160 -11.19 -24.32 10.88
N ILE A 161 -9.88 -24.06 10.67
CA ILE A 161 -9.37 -22.68 10.60
C ILE A 161 -10.07 -21.87 9.51
N LYS A 162 -10.18 -22.43 8.30
CA LYS A 162 -10.81 -21.75 7.16
C LYS A 162 -12.29 -21.48 7.41
N GLU A 163 -13.02 -22.43 7.98
CA GLU A 163 -14.41 -22.24 8.38
C GLU A 163 -14.56 -21.07 9.36
N ARG A 164 -13.75 -21.04 10.42
CA ARG A 164 -13.79 -19.99 11.44
C ARG A 164 -13.39 -18.61 10.89
N LEU A 165 -12.43 -18.58 9.97
CA LEU A 165 -12.04 -17.35 9.28
C LEU A 165 -13.17 -16.82 8.38
N ARG A 166 -13.95 -17.69 7.72
CA ARG A 166 -15.09 -17.23 6.90
C ARG A 166 -16.20 -16.58 7.73
N ASN A 167 -16.40 -17.05 8.96
CA ASN A 167 -17.47 -16.60 9.85
C ASN A 167 -17.02 -15.59 10.92
N GLY A 168 -15.73 -15.25 10.93
CA GLY A 168 -15.09 -14.53 12.03
C GLY A 168 -14.15 -13.44 11.55
N LYS A 169 -13.45 -12.82 12.49
CA LYS A 169 -12.44 -11.78 12.23
C LYS A 169 -11.16 -12.07 12.99
N ILE A 170 -10.02 -11.78 12.37
CA ILE A 170 -8.72 -11.82 13.03
C ILE A 170 -8.62 -10.62 13.98
N VAL A 171 -8.31 -10.89 15.25
CA VAL A 171 -8.11 -9.89 16.31
C VAL A 171 -6.76 -10.12 17.00
N ASN A 172 -6.39 -9.26 17.95
CA ASN A 172 -5.08 -9.31 18.60
C ASN A 172 -4.73 -10.64 19.25
N ARG A 173 -5.75 -11.30 19.80
CA ARG A 173 -5.59 -12.50 20.61
C ARG A 173 -6.01 -13.77 19.89
N GLY A 174 -6.37 -13.70 18.60
CA GLY A 174 -6.96 -14.85 17.95
C GLY A 174 -7.85 -14.59 16.76
N VAL A 175 -8.65 -15.60 16.44
CA VAL A 175 -9.83 -15.48 15.57
C VAL A 175 -11.05 -15.34 16.47
N LYS A 176 -11.85 -14.30 16.23
CA LYS A 176 -13.08 -14.03 16.98
C LYS A 176 -14.29 -14.29 16.09
N GLU A 177 -15.22 -15.10 16.59
CA GLU A 177 -16.53 -15.31 15.98
C GLU A 177 -17.58 -14.72 16.92
N ARG A 178 -18.35 -13.74 16.44
CA ARG A 178 -19.31 -12.98 17.27
C ARG A 178 -18.68 -12.41 18.55
N PHE A 179 -18.98 -13.00 19.71
CA PHE A 179 -18.48 -12.58 21.02
C PHE A 179 -17.29 -13.40 21.52
N ASP A 180 -17.06 -14.59 20.97
CA ASP A 180 -16.09 -15.56 21.49
C ASP A 180 -14.82 -15.61 20.66
N THR A 181 -13.68 -15.77 21.34
CA THR A 181 -12.39 -16.04 20.67
C THR A 181 -12.28 -17.54 20.48
N THR A 182 -12.43 -18.00 19.25
CA THR A 182 -12.54 -19.42 18.92
C THR A 182 -11.19 -20.08 18.64
N ILE A 183 -10.21 -19.30 18.19
CA ILE A 183 -8.81 -19.72 18.11
C ILE A 183 -7.97 -18.70 18.87
N ASN A 184 -7.23 -19.15 19.89
CA ASN A 184 -6.33 -18.28 20.64
C ASN A 184 -4.94 -18.23 20.00
N PHE A 185 -4.42 -17.03 19.81
CA PHE A 185 -3.02 -16.83 19.44
C PHE A 185 -2.11 -16.92 20.65
N TYR A 186 -0.86 -17.33 20.41
CA TYR A 186 0.19 -17.38 21.41
C TYR A 186 0.42 -15.97 21.99
N LYS A 187 0.60 -15.89 23.31
CA LYS A 187 1.13 -14.70 23.99
C LYS A 187 2.64 -14.82 23.97
N MET A 188 3.35 -13.81 23.46
CA MET A 188 4.70 -14.05 22.96
C MET A 188 5.85 -13.15 23.41
N GLU A 189 5.78 -12.09 24.19
CA GLU A 189 6.98 -11.25 24.44
C GLU A 189 7.64 -10.65 23.16
N GLY A 190 8.34 -9.52 23.32
CA GLY A 190 8.74 -8.67 22.19
C GLY A 190 9.70 -9.32 21.21
N ASP A 191 10.59 -10.18 21.71
CA ASP A 191 11.72 -10.71 20.97
C ASP A 191 11.48 -12.14 20.44
N MET A 192 10.25 -12.66 20.55
CA MET A 192 9.90 -13.99 20.08
C MET A 192 9.21 -13.95 18.71
N TYR A 193 9.50 -14.97 17.90
CA TYR A 193 8.95 -15.13 16.57
C TYR A 193 8.58 -16.59 16.33
N THR A 194 7.43 -16.83 15.73
CA THR A 194 7.11 -18.11 15.10
C THR A 194 7.14 -17.96 13.59
N VAL A 195 7.63 -18.99 12.91
CA VAL A 195 7.84 -18.96 11.46
C VAL A 195 7.27 -20.21 10.82
N ARG A 196 6.63 -20.05 9.67
CA ARG A 196 6.13 -21.16 8.85
C ARG A 196 6.41 -20.89 7.37
N ASN A 197 6.92 -21.89 6.64
CA ASN A 197 7.00 -21.80 5.19
C ASN A 197 5.59 -21.76 4.59
N TYR A 198 5.35 -20.85 3.64
CA TYR A 198 4.11 -20.83 2.86
C TYR A 198 4.32 -21.48 1.50
N ASN A 199 5.27 -20.96 0.72
CA ASN A 199 5.66 -21.48 -0.58
C ASN A 199 7.14 -21.18 -0.85
N ASP A 200 7.63 -21.43 -2.06
CA ASP A 200 9.05 -21.19 -2.42
C ASP A 200 9.45 -19.72 -2.40
N ALA A 201 8.48 -18.80 -2.50
CA ALA A 201 8.72 -17.36 -2.49
C ALA A 201 8.68 -16.73 -1.09
N MET A 202 7.87 -17.27 -0.16
CA MET A 202 7.63 -16.58 1.12
C MET A 202 7.47 -17.48 2.35
N LYS A 203 7.75 -16.88 3.51
CA LYS A 203 7.45 -17.43 4.84
C LYS A 203 6.52 -16.49 5.60
N PHE A 204 5.68 -17.06 6.44
CA PHE A 204 4.86 -16.32 7.38
C PHE A 204 5.60 -16.25 8.71
N VAL A 205 5.59 -15.06 9.31
CA VAL A 205 6.22 -14.75 10.58
C VAL A 205 5.15 -14.14 11.47
N TYR A 206 5.02 -14.65 12.69
CA TYR A 206 4.17 -14.04 13.70
C TYR A 206 5.01 -13.54 14.86
N ASN A 207 4.78 -12.27 15.20
CA ASN A 207 5.17 -11.58 16.41
C ASN A 207 3.92 -10.82 16.86
N GLU A 208 3.64 -10.80 18.17
CA GLU A 208 2.37 -10.49 18.87
C GLU A 208 1.33 -9.56 18.20
N ARG A 209 1.74 -8.66 17.29
CA ARG A 209 0.90 -7.60 16.74
C ARG A 209 0.80 -7.51 15.22
N THR A 210 1.58 -8.27 14.46
CA THR A 210 1.65 -8.11 13.00
C THR A 210 1.67 -9.45 12.27
N LEU A 211 1.10 -9.47 11.07
CA LEU A 211 1.42 -10.51 10.09
C LEU A 211 2.72 -10.13 9.40
N GLY A 212 3.76 -10.91 9.64
CA GLY A 212 5.01 -10.82 8.89
C GLY A 212 4.99 -11.74 7.66
N ILE A 213 5.38 -11.21 6.52
CA ILE A 213 5.65 -11.97 5.29
C ILE A 213 7.12 -11.77 4.96
N TYR A 214 7.92 -12.81 5.10
CA TYR A 214 9.32 -12.80 4.70
C TYR A 214 9.45 -13.25 3.25
N LEU A 215 9.88 -12.34 2.38
CA LEU A 215 10.15 -12.59 0.97
C LEU A 215 11.55 -13.20 0.83
N LYS A 216 11.63 -14.44 0.35
CA LYS A 216 12.88 -15.21 0.30
C LYS A 216 13.86 -14.67 -0.73
N GLU A 217 13.35 -14.22 -1.88
CA GLU A 217 14.19 -13.68 -2.98
C GLU A 217 14.92 -12.41 -2.54
N THR A 218 14.19 -11.47 -1.95
CA THR A 218 14.73 -10.15 -1.54
C THR A 218 15.26 -10.13 -0.11
N GLN A 219 15.06 -11.22 0.64
CA GLN A 219 15.42 -11.37 2.05
C GLN A 219 14.78 -10.31 2.97
N ASN A 220 13.62 -9.79 2.59
CA ASN A 220 12.94 -8.71 3.30
C ASN A 220 11.75 -9.22 4.11
N LEU A 221 11.62 -8.72 5.35
CA LEU A 221 10.42 -8.92 6.18
C LEU A 221 9.46 -7.75 5.95
N VAL A 222 8.30 -8.07 5.40
CA VAL A 222 7.18 -7.15 5.22
C VAL A 222 6.22 -7.35 6.39
N GLN A 223 5.77 -6.27 7.02
CA GLN A 223 4.79 -6.35 8.11
C GLN A 223 3.47 -5.71 7.69
N ILE A 224 2.39 -6.46 7.90
CA ILE A 224 1.03 -5.98 7.70
C ILE A 224 0.43 -5.73 9.08
N GLY A 225 0.02 -4.48 9.29
CA GLY A 225 -0.68 -4.06 10.49
C GLY A 225 -2.04 -4.77 10.62
N ARG A 226 -2.49 -5.00 11.84
CA ARG A 226 -3.75 -5.72 12.09
C ARG A 226 -4.95 -5.04 11.46
N ASP A 227 -5.03 -3.71 11.54
CA ASP A 227 -6.14 -2.96 10.97
C ASP A 227 -6.22 -3.19 9.45
N ASP A 228 -5.08 -3.31 8.78
CA ASP A 228 -5.03 -3.59 7.34
C ASP A 228 -5.40 -5.06 7.05
N ILE A 229 -4.99 -6.02 7.87
CA ILE A 229 -5.49 -7.41 7.80
C ILE A 229 -7.01 -7.45 7.91
N ILE A 230 -7.59 -6.72 8.86
CA ILE A 230 -9.05 -6.65 9.05
C ILE A 230 -9.71 -6.00 7.84
N LYS A 231 -9.20 -4.87 7.34
CA LYS A 231 -9.75 -4.20 6.13
C LYS A 231 -9.71 -5.09 4.89
N ILE A 232 -8.65 -5.86 4.70
CA ILE A 232 -8.53 -6.81 3.59
C ILE A 232 -9.53 -7.96 3.77
N HIS A 233 -9.62 -8.49 4.99
CA HIS A 233 -10.53 -9.59 5.29
C HIS A 233 -12.01 -9.17 5.14
N ASP A 234 -12.38 -8.02 5.66
CA ASP A 234 -13.72 -7.44 5.52
C ASP A 234 -14.03 -7.08 4.05
N PHE A 235 -13.04 -6.72 3.25
CA PHE A 235 -13.26 -6.51 1.82
C PHE A 235 -13.70 -7.79 1.11
N PHE A 236 -13.10 -8.94 1.45
CA PHE A 236 -13.46 -10.23 0.86
C PHE A 236 -14.72 -10.86 1.46
N TYR A 237 -14.93 -10.74 2.78
CA TYR A 237 -15.92 -11.53 3.53
C TYR A 237 -16.84 -10.71 4.45
N GLY A 238 -16.65 -9.40 4.54
CA GLY A 238 -17.57 -8.53 5.25
C GLY A 238 -18.93 -8.46 4.56
N GLU A 239 -19.98 -8.24 5.35
CA GLU A 239 -21.27 -7.78 4.84
C GLU A 239 -21.14 -6.27 4.50
N ASP A 240 -21.69 -5.86 3.35
CA ASP A 240 -21.72 -4.46 2.90
C ASP A 240 -22.63 -3.57 3.75
#